data_AF-A0A2N3CG11-F1
#
_entry.id   AF-A0A2N3CG11-F1
#
_cell.length_a   1.000
_cell.length_b   1.000
_cell.length_c   1.000
_cell.angle_alpha   90.00
_cell.angle_beta   90.00
_cell.angle_gamma   90.00
#
_symmetry.space_group_name_H-M   'P 1'
#
loop_
_entity.id
_entity.type
_entity.pdbx_description
1 polymer ?
#
loop_
_entity_poly.entity_id
_entity_poly.type
_entity_poly.pdbx_seq_one_letter_code
_entity_poly.pdbx_strand_id
1 'polypeptide(L)'
;MTGPLHDPLRPGEVELGFDPGDRADAGLAFIGRIRSPWSPGDCPHNVAEARERDGLGSRRRDIIRQSPRHDPGTRGVFALRSPVRPNPVGLSLVRIVSIDAAAGVVEIDATDAFDGTPLLDIKPWKPGADVLPNV
;
A
#
# COMPACT_ATOMS: atom_id res chain seq x y z
N MET A 1 19.61 -5.02 -24.99
CA MET A 1 19.07 -6.08 -24.13
C MET A 1 18.82 -5.46 -22.77
N THR A 2 17.57 -5.25 -22.39
CA THR A 2 17.21 -4.79 -21.05
C THR A 2 17.21 -5.99 -20.10
N GLY A 3 17.84 -5.86 -18.93
CA GLY A 3 17.68 -6.84 -17.85
C GLY A 3 16.22 -6.89 -17.35
N PRO A 4 15.89 -7.84 -16.45
CA PRO A 4 14.56 -7.88 -15.85
C PRO A 4 14.27 -6.55 -15.14
N LEU A 5 13.03 -6.06 -15.27
CA LEU A 5 12.56 -4.80 -14.68
C LEU A 5 12.55 -4.82 -13.13
N HIS A 6 12.71 -5.99 -12.53
CA HIS A 6 12.49 -6.26 -11.11
C HIS A 6 13.49 -7.27 -10.56
N ASP A 7 13.68 -7.25 -9.25
CA ASP A 7 14.47 -8.25 -8.51
C ASP A 7 13.93 -9.67 -8.76
N PRO A 8 14.80 -10.70 -8.81
CA PRO A 8 14.39 -12.09 -8.96
C PRO A 8 13.48 -12.54 -7.80
N LEU A 9 12.59 -13.49 -8.09
CA LEU A 9 11.72 -14.08 -7.08
C LEU A 9 12.52 -14.72 -5.95
N ARG A 10 12.05 -14.54 -4.72
CA ARG A 10 12.58 -15.26 -3.56
C ARG A 10 12.04 -16.70 -3.56
N PRO A 11 12.72 -17.65 -2.89
CA PRO A 11 12.29 -19.05 -2.85
C PRO A 11 10.81 -19.22 -2.45
N GLY A 12 10.05 -19.89 -3.30
CA GLY A 12 8.62 -20.17 -3.10
C GLY A 12 7.66 -19.04 -3.51
N GLU A 13 8.15 -17.88 -3.96
CA GLU A 13 7.31 -16.87 -4.59
C GLU A 13 6.87 -17.29 -5.99
N VAL A 14 5.72 -16.79 -6.44
CA VAL A 14 5.13 -17.12 -7.75
C VAL A 14 4.56 -15.86 -8.38
N GLU A 15 4.94 -15.62 -9.64
CA GLU A 15 4.41 -14.57 -10.51
C GLU A 15 3.17 -15.04 -11.27
N LEU A 16 2.30 -14.10 -11.60
CA LEU A 16 1.39 -14.18 -12.73
C LEU A 16 2.23 -14.16 -14.02
N GLY A 17 1.90 -15.00 -15.00
CA GLY A 17 2.58 -15.00 -16.31
C GLY A 17 2.26 -13.78 -17.20
N PHE A 18 1.89 -12.64 -16.60
CA PHE A 18 1.58 -11.36 -17.23
C PHE A 18 1.59 -10.26 -16.16
N ASP A 19 1.91 -9.01 -16.51
CA ASP A 19 1.67 -7.85 -15.63
C ASP A 19 0.17 -7.48 -15.66
N PRO A 20 -0.54 -7.45 -14.52
CA PRO A 20 -1.91 -6.93 -14.46
C PRO A 20 -2.07 -5.48 -14.94
N GLY A 21 -1.00 -4.69 -14.96
CA GLY A 21 -0.99 -3.34 -15.52
C GLY A 21 -1.21 -3.27 -17.03
N ASP A 22 -0.79 -4.29 -17.78
CA ASP A 22 -1.01 -4.38 -19.23
C ASP A 22 -2.46 -4.80 -19.57
N ARG A 23 -3.28 -5.13 -18.56
CA ARG A 23 -4.66 -5.59 -18.69
C ARG A 23 -5.62 -4.77 -17.83
N ALA A 24 -5.48 -3.45 -17.88
CA ALA A 24 -6.33 -2.55 -17.12
C ALA A 24 -7.77 -2.50 -17.68
N ASP A 25 -8.74 -3.02 -16.92
CA ASP A 25 -10.17 -2.95 -17.26
C ASP A 25 -10.78 -1.54 -17.03
N ALA A 26 -10.13 -0.71 -16.20
CA ALA A 26 -10.59 0.62 -15.84
C ALA A 26 -9.41 1.55 -15.47
N GLY A 27 -9.64 2.85 -15.56
CA GLY A 27 -8.72 3.90 -15.09
C GLY A 27 -9.08 4.40 -13.69
N LEU A 28 -8.07 4.90 -12.96
CA LEU A 28 -8.24 5.61 -11.70
C LEU A 28 -7.77 7.07 -11.84
N ALA A 29 -8.48 7.99 -11.20
CA ALA A 29 -8.07 9.39 -11.07
C ALA A 29 -7.56 9.64 -9.65
N PHE A 30 -6.40 10.26 -9.51
CA PHE A 30 -5.87 10.63 -8.21
C PHE A 30 -6.41 11.99 -7.78
N ILE A 31 -7.00 12.06 -6.59
CA ILE A 31 -7.65 13.25 -6.03
C ILE A 31 -6.70 14.12 -5.19
N GLY A 32 -5.47 13.68 -4.99
CA GLY A 32 -4.46 14.40 -4.22
C GLY A 32 -3.14 13.64 -4.13
N ARG A 33 -2.28 14.06 -3.19
CA ARG A 33 -1.04 13.37 -2.82
C ARG A 33 -0.88 13.36 -1.31
N ILE A 34 -0.40 12.24 -0.78
CA ILE A 34 0.05 12.15 0.61
C ILE A 34 1.41 12.85 0.70
N ARG A 35 1.59 13.68 1.74
CA ARG A 35 2.90 14.20 2.13
C ARG A 35 3.37 13.46 3.37
N SER A 36 4.62 13.01 3.40
CA SER A 36 5.17 12.26 4.54
C SER A 36 6.69 12.46 4.64
N PRO A 37 7.33 12.10 5.78
CA PRO A 37 8.79 12.11 5.88
C PRO A 37 9.46 10.89 5.22
N TRP A 38 8.68 9.94 4.69
CA TRP A 38 9.19 8.65 4.23
C TRP A 38 9.61 8.69 2.76
N SER A 39 10.81 8.17 2.48
CA SER A 39 11.25 7.93 1.10
C SER A 39 10.77 6.55 0.61
N PRO A 40 10.69 6.30 -0.71
CA PRO A 40 10.52 4.96 -1.26
C PRO A 40 11.70 4.06 -0.84
N GLY A 41 11.53 3.31 0.24
CA GLY A 41 12.66 2.64 0.93
C GLY A 41 12.57 2.65 2.44
N ASP A 42 11.98 3.71 2.96
CA ASP A 42 11.89 4.08 4.37
C ASP A 42 10.41 4.08 4.82
N CYS A 43 9.57 3.28 4.16
CA CYS A 43 8.14 3.20 4.43
C CYS A 43 7.86 2.20 5.56
N PRO A 44 7.45 2.64 6.76
CA PRO A 44 7.11 1.71 7.84
C PRO A 44 6.03 0.71 7.37
N HIS A 45 6.13 -0.56 7.75
CA HIS A 45 5.31 -1.62 7.15
C HIS A 45 3.80 -1.53 7.45
N ASN A 46 3.39 -0.67 8.40
CA ASN A 46 1.99 -0.39 8.73
C ASN A 46 1.86 0.94 9.52
N VAL A 47 0.65 1.52 9.60
CA VAL A 47 0.39 2.77 10.35
C VAL A 47 0.74 2.79 11.84
N ALA A 48 0.86 1.64 12.52
CA ALA A 48 1.32 1.63 13.92
C ALA A 48 2.84 1.76 13.96
N GLU A 49 3.54 0.97 13.15
CA GLU A 49 4.97 1.10 12.87
C GLU A 49 5.31 2.45 12.22
N ALA A 50 4.35 3.16 11.61
CA ALA A 50 4.56 4.52 11.12
C ALA A 50 4.75 5.58 12.20
N ARG A 51 4.56 5.19 13.46
CA ARG A 51 4.97 5.99 14.62
C ARG A 51 6.42 5.65 15.05
N GLU A 52 7.08 4.69 14.39
CA GLU A 52 8.28 3.98 14.89
C GLU A 52 9.39 3.57 13.86
N ARG A 53 9.15 3.44 12.52
CA ARG A 53 10.02 2.94 11.38
C ARG A 53 10.03 1.39 11.15
N ASP A 54 10.27 0.79 9.95
CA ASP A 54 10.82 1.24 8.64
C ASP A 54 10.59 0.21 7.47
N GLY A 55 10.65 0.62 6.16
CA GLY A 55 10.95 -0.31 5.04
C GLY A 55 10.06 -0.44 3.75
N LEU A 56 10.60 0.05 2.62
CA LEU A 56 10.39 -0.20 1.15
C LEU A 56 9.09 -0.84 0.59
N GLY A 57 8.41 -0.13 -0.32
CA GLY A 57 7.38 -0.66 -1.24
C GLY A 57 7.85 -0.79 -2.69
N SER A 58 7.57 -1.93 -3.35
CA SER A 58 7.93 -2.21 -4.75
C SER A 58 6.76 -1.97 -5.72
N ARG A 59 7.06 -1.56 -6.96
CA ARG A 59 6.06 -1.32 -8.04
C ARG A 59 5.53 -2.59 -8.72
N ARG A 60 6.02 -3.77 -8.33
CA ARG A 60 5.58 -5.08 -8.81
C ARG A 60 4.07 -5.28 -8.64
N ARG A 61 3.40 -5.87 -9.63
CA ARG A 61 1.95 -6.18 -9.63
C ARG A 61 1.64 -7.66 -9.90
N ASP A 62 2.62 -8.38 -10.39
CA ASP A 62 2.60 -9.77 -10.86
C ASP A 62 2.72 -10.82 -9.74
N ILE A 63 3.38 -10.56 -8.61
CA ILE A 63 3.61 -11.61 -7.60
C ILE A 63 2.31 -12.02 -6.86
N ILE A 64 1.75 -13.18 -7.20
CA ILE A 64 0.51 -13.73 -6.64
C ILE A 64 0.73 -14.55 -5.35
N ARG A 65 1.92 -15.15 -5.19
CA ARG A 65 2.33 -15.86 -3.96
C ARG A 65 3.64 -15.28 -3.46
N GLN A 66 3.66 -14.81 -2.22
CA GLN A 66 4.74 -14.00 -1.67
C GLN A 66 5.33 -14.63 -0.41
N SER A 67 6.58 -14.27 -0.11
CA SER A 67 7.36 -14.73 1.03
C SER A 67 7.66 -13.55 1.98
N PRO A 68 6.76 -13.19 2.91
CA PRO A 68 6.99 -12.05 3.81
C PRO A 68 8.22 -12.29 4.70
N ARG A 69 9.03 -11.26 4.93
CA ARG A 69 10.28 -11.42 5.73
C ARG A 69 10.03 -11.80 7.19
N HIS A 70 8.83 -11.55 7.71
CA HIS A 70 8.46 -11.67 9.13
C HIS A 70 7.46 -12.81 9.41
N ASP A 71 7.11 -13.62 8.40
CA ASP A 71 6.12 -14.70 8.51
C ASP A 71 6.68 -15.99 7.90
N PRO A 72 6.82 -17.10 8.65
CA PRO A 72 7.40 -18.32 8.13
C PRO A 72 6.54 -18.93 7.01
N GLY A 73 7.15 -19.04 5.82
CA GLY A 73 6.55 -19.66 4.66
C GLY A 73 6.03 -18.64 3.65
N THR A 74 5.01 -19.03 2.89
CA THR A 74 4.59 -18.33 1.67
C THR A 74 3.08 -18.34 1.56
N ARG A 75 2.48 -17.16 1.34
CA ARG A 75 1.02 -16.97 1.29
C ARG A 75 0.60 -16.31 -0.02
N GLY A 76 -0.66 -16.53 -0.42
CA GLY A 76 -1.26 -15.78 -1.53
C GLY A 76 -1.38 -14.30 -1.17
N VAL A 77 -1.17 -13.40 -2.13
CA VAL A 77 -1.19 -11.94 -1.92
C VAL A 77 -2.49 -11.42 -1.29
N PHE A 78 -3.62 -12.06 -1.57
CA PHE A 78 -4.92 -11.69 -0.99
C PHE A 78 -5.08 -12.10 0.48
N ALA A 79 -4.25 -13.01 1.01
CA ALA A 79 -4.15 -13.33 2.43
C ALA A 79 -3.16 -12.41 3.18
N LEU A 80 -2.59 -11.41 2.48
CA LEU A 80 -1.59 -10.47 2.99
C LEU A 80 -2.05 -9.02 2.78
N ARG A 81 -1.46 -8.10 3.54
CA ARG A 81 -1.55 -6.63 3.31
C ARG A 81 -0.34 -6.07 2.56
N SER A 82 0.38 -6.92 1.81
CA SER A 82 1.55 -6.52 1.02
C SER A 82 1.23 -5.37 0.06
N PRO A 83 2.14 -4.39 -0.14
CA PRO A 83 2.00 -3.34 -1.16
C PRO A 83 2.16 -3.87 -2.59
N VAL A 84 2.86 -5.00 -2.77
CA VAL A 84 2.98 -5.70 -4.06
C VAL A 84 1.66 -6.43 -4.31
N ARG A 85 0.82 -5.93 -5.22
CA ARG A 85 -0.52 -6.47 -5.53
C ARG A 85 -0.88 -6.22 -7.00
N PRO A 86 -1.77 -7.04 -7.61
CA PRO A 86 -2.31 -6.79 -8.95
C PRO A 86 -2.88 -5.39 -9.14
N ASN A 87 -3.56 -4.86 -8.11
CA ASN A 87 -3.90 -3.45 -7.99
C ASN A 87 -3.29 -2.94 -6.67
N PRO A 88 -2.20 -2.15 -6.69
CA PRO A 88 -1.46 -1.73 -5.49
C PRO A 88 -2.16 -0.57 -4.77
N VAL A 89 -3.34 -0.86 -4.22
CA VAL A 89 -4.14 0.07 -3.41
C VAL A 89 -3.87 -0.20 -1.93
N GLY A 90 -3.29 0.79 -1.24
CA GLY A 90 -3.16 0.80 0.21
C GLY A 90 -4.43 1.29 0.91
N LEU A 91 -4.60 0.93 2.18
CA LEU A 91 -5.70 1.40 3.02
C LEU A 91 -5.18 1.63 4.45
N SER A 92 -5.36 2.86 4.93
CA SER A 92 -4.86 3.32 6.23
C SER A 92 -6.03 3.91 7.03
N LEU A 93 -6.29 3.40 8.23
CA LEU A 93 -7.22 4.03 9.19
C LEU A 93 -6.42 5.04 10.04
N VAL A 94 -6.75 6.32 9.91
CA VAL A 94 -6.00 7.44 10.49
C VAL A 94 -6.93 8.39 11.23
N ARG A 95 -6.40 9.15 12.19
CA ARG A 95 -7.10 10.24 12.85
C ARG A 95 -6.79 11.55 12.13
N ILE A 96 -7.82 12.31 11.79
CA ILE A 96 -7.67 13.70 11.34
C ILE A 96 -7.18 14.54 12.52
N VAL A 97 -6.08 15.25 12.34
CA VAL A 97 -5.50 16.19 13.32
C VAL A 97 -6.04 17.59 13.07
N SER A 98 -6.05 18.04 11.82
CA SER A 98 -6.55 19.35 11.41
C SER A 98 -7.08 19.31 9.95
N ILE A 99 -7.88 20.30 9.58
CA ILE A 99 -8.36 20.52 8.21
C ILE A 99 -8.20 22.00 7.86
N ASP A 100 -7.39 22.29 6.86
CA ASP A 100 -7.36 23.57 6.16
C ASP A 100 -8.05 23.41 4.80
N ALA A 101 -9.33 23.76 4.76
CA ALA A 101 -10.14 23.69 3.56
C ALA A 101 -9.74 24.72 2.48
N ALA A 102 -9.08 25.82 2.86
CA ALA A 102 -8.65 26.86 1.92
C ALA A 102 -7.37 26.45 1.18
N ALA A 103 -6.44 25.80 1.88
CA ALA A 103 -5.23 25.21 1.29
C ALA A 103 -5.48 23.81 0.67
N GLY A 104 -6.63 23.19 0.93
CA GLY A 104 -6.93 21.82 0.49
C GLY A 104 -6.12 20.76 1.24
N VAL A 105 -5.83 20.98 2.52
CA VAL A 105 -4.97 20.13 3.35
C VAL A 105 -5.78 19.46 4.46
N VAL A 106 -5.64 18.14 4.58
CA VAL A 106 -6.08 17.37 5.74
C VAL A 106 -4.84 16.81 6.41
N GLU A 107 -4.62 17.16 7.66
CA GLU A 107 -3.51 16.64 8.48
C GLU A 107 -3.96 15.37 9.20
N ILE A 108 -3.09 14.35 9.24
CA ILE A 108 -3.38 13.03 9.78
C ILE A 108 -2.29 12.58 10.75
N ASP A 109 -2.63 11.73 11.72
CA ASP A 109 -1.74 11.38 12.82
C ASP A 109 -0.60 10.40 12.47
N ALA A 110 -0.77 9.57 11.43
CA ALA A 110 0.25 8.67 10.92
C ALA A 110 -0.02 8.25 9.47
N THR A 111 1.03 7.90 8.72
CA THR A 111 0.91 7.24 7.41
C THR A 111 2.14 6.38 7.11
N ASP A 112 1.91 5.24 6.47
CA ASP A 112 2.90 4.29 5.96
C ASP A 112 3.28 4.55 4.48
N ALA A 113 2.68 5.55 3.85
CA ALA A 113 2.97 5.93 2.46
C ALA A 113 4.21 6.83 2.34
N PHE A 114 5.01 6.66 1.28
CA PHE A 114 6.11 7.57 0.95
C PHE A 114 5.62 8.92 0.42
N ASP A 115 6.48 9.93 0.50
CA ASP A 115 6.14 11.29 0.08
C ASP A 115 5.74 11.35 -1.40
N GLY A 116 4.66 12.08 -1.68
CA GLY A 116 4.09 12.17 -3.02
C GLY A 116 3.27 10.96 -3.45
N THR A 117 3.03 9.96 -2.58
CA THR A 117 2.14 8.83 -2.88
C THR A 117 0.77 9.35 -3.34
N PRO A 118 0.26 8.90 -4.50
CA PRO A 118 -1.00 9.41 -5.05
C PRO A 118 -2.19 8.98 -4.18
N LEU A 119 -3.06 9.94 -3.85
CA LEU A 119 -4.28 9.68 -3.09
C LEU A 119 -5.43 9.33 -4.03
N LEU A 120 -6.10 8.20 -3.76
CA LEU A 120 -7.23 7.72 -4.55
C LEU A 120 -8.59 8.19 -4.00
N ASP A 121 -8.77 8.15 -2.68
CA ASP A 121 -10.09 8.21 -2.04
C ASP A 121 -9.95 8.62 -0.56
N ILE A 122 -11.01 9.20 0.01
CA ILE A 122 -11.14 9.50 1.45
C ILE A 122 -12.55 9.12 1.87
N LYS A 123 -12.69 8.28 2.92
CA LYS A 123 -13.99 7.91 3.50
C LYS A 123 -13.98 8.03 5.02
N PRO A 124 -15.10 8.45 5.64
CA PRO A 124 -15.23 8.43 7.09
C PRO A 124 -15.33 6.99 7.61
N TRP A 125 -14.56 6.67 8.65
CA TRP A 125 -14.72 5.42 9.39
C TRP A 125 -16.07 5.37 10.10
N LYS A 126 -16.76 4.23 10.02
CA LYS A 126 -18.09 4.00 10.57
C LYS A 126 -18.11 2.72 11.40
N PRO A 127 -18.41 2.78 12.72
CA PRO A 127 -18.51 1.59 13.57
C PRO A 127 -19.40 0.48 13.00
N GLY A 128 -20.54 0.84 12.39
CA GLY A 128 -21.50 -0.12 11.83
C GLY A 128 -21.15 -0.68 10.45
N ALA A 129 -19.98 -0.36 9.88
CA ALA A 129 -19.54 -0.88 8.58
C ALA A 129 -18.09 -1.39 8.59
N ASP A 130 -17.21 -0.73 9.33
CA ASP A 130 -15.76 -1.01 9.37
C ASP A 130 -15.33 -1.86 10.58
N VAL A 131 -16.28 -2.30 11.41
CA VAL A 131 -16.06 -3.23 12.53
C VAL A 131 -16.94 -4.47 12.31
N LEU A 132 -16.36 -5.65 12.49
CA LEU A 132 -17.11 -6.91 12.43
C LEU A 132 -18.10 -6.99 13.62
N PRO A 133 -19.37 -7.39 13.39
CA PRO A 133 -20.32 -7.59 14.48
C PRO A 133 -19.91 -8.80 15.32
N ASN A 134 -19.46 -8.54 16.55
CA ASN A 134 -19.25 -9.50 17.64
C ASN A 134 -18.52 -10.81 17.27
N VAL A 135 -17.24 -10.69 16.93
CA VAL A 135 -16.21 -11.73 17.14
C VAL A 135 -15.53 -11.55 18.50
#